data_AF-A0A090WDJ9-F1
#
_entry.id   AF-A0A090WDJ9-F1
#
_cell.length_a   1.000
_cell.length_b   1.000
_cell.length_c   1.000
_cell.angle_alpha   90.00
_cell.angle_beta   90.00
_cell.angle_gamma   90.00
#
_symmetry.space_group_name_H-M   'P 1'
#
loop_
_entity.id
_entity.type
_entity.pdbx_description
1 polymer ?
#
loop_
_entity_poly.entity_id
_entity_poly.type
_entity_poly.pdbx_seq_one_letter_code
_entity_poly.pdbx_strand_id
1 'polypeptide(L)'
;MSHGHHDGEDNQWRGTVWYRKHFKIPETDWDKKVFIEFESVRQIADVYINGIYLGKNQTGFIPFGFDLTPHLKFGEDNVIAVKVNNERGDHFRKNFPLVWNHEHWHPTHGGIYRNVFCIPWTRFMLHYLFTII
;
A
#
# COMPACT_ATOMS: atom_id res chain seq x y z
N MET A 1 1.93 -23.53 27.55
CA MET A 1 1.69 -23.69 26.10
C MET A 1 0.18 -23.63 25.89
N SER A 2 -0.33 -22.70 25.07
CA SER A 2 -1.77 -22.62 24.80
C SER A 2 -2.24 -23.91 24.11
N HIS A 3 -3.25 -24.56 24.68
CA HIS A 3 -3.86 -25.81 24.18
C HIS A 3 -5.09 -25.54 23.29
N GLY A 4 -5.34 -24.28 22.90
CA GLY A 4 -6.47 -23.92 22.04
C GLY A 4 -6.16 -24.22 20.57
N HIS A 5 -6.93 -25.13 19.96
CA HIS A 5 -7.07 -25.23 18.51
C HIS A 5 -7.86 -24.01 18.01
N HIS A 6 -7.19 -22.87 17.84
CA HIS A 6 -7.76 -21.70 17.20
C HIS A 6 -7.18 -21.59 15.79
N ASP A 7 -7.91 -22.06 14.79
CA ASP A 7 -7.60 -21.83 13.39
C ASP A 7 -8.61 -20.81 12.85
N GLY A 8 -8.12 -19.77 12.17
CA GLY A 8 -8.96 -18.72 11.60
C GLY A 8 -9.68 -19.19 10.33
N GLU A 9 -10.59 -18.38 9.82
CA GLU A 9 -11.28 -18.66 8.56
C GLU A 9 -10.30 -18.64 7.38
N ASP A 10 -10.13 -19.80 6.72
CA ASP A 10 -9.22 -19.98 5.59
C ASP A 10 -9.96 -20.21 4.26
N ASN A 11 -11.27 -20.49 4.30
CA ASN A 11 -12.14 -20.64 3.13
C ASN A 11 -12.57 -19.28 2.56
N GLN A 12 -11.59 -18.48 2.16
CA GLN A 12 -11.76 -17.16 1.55
C GLN A 12 -10.78 -16.99 0.39
N TRP A 13 -11.13 -16.14 -0.58
CA TRP A 13 -10.27 -15.91 -1.74
C TRP A 13 -8.92 -15.31 -1.34
N ARG A 14 -7.83 -15.88 -1.89
CA ARG A 14 -6.47 -15.36 -1.80
C ARG A 14 -5.80 -15.39 -3.16
N GLY A 15 -4.97 -14.40 -3.44
CA GLY A 15 -4.23 -14.30 -4.69
C GLY A 15 -3.82 -12.88 -5.00
N THR A 16 -3.59 -12.62 -6.29
CA THR A 16 -3.20 -11.30 -6.78
C THR A 16 -4.39 -10.56 -7.39
N VAL A 17 -4.60 -9.31 -7.00
CA VAL A 17 -5.58 -8.38 -7.58
C VAL A 17 -4.91 -7.09 -8.04
N TRP A 18 -5.62 -6.32 -8.87
CA TRP A 18 -5.17 -5.00 -9.34
C TRP A 18 -6.24 -3.94 -9.08
N TYR A 19 -5.80 -2.79 -8.59
CA TYR A 19 -6.57 -1.55 -8.51
C TYR A 19 -5.99 -0.57 -9.51
N ARG A 20 -6.85 0.18 -10.22
CA ARG A 20 -6.42 1.24 -11.15
C ARG A 20 -7.31 2.45 -10.97
N LYS A 21 -6.71 3.63 -10.89
CA LYS A 21 -7.44 4.90 -10.81
C LYS A 21 -6.84 5.93 -11.75
N HIS A 22 -7.71 6.53 -12.54
CA HIS A 22 -7.43 7.68 -13.38
C HIS A 22 -7.62 8.97 -12.55
N PHE A 23 -6.71 9.92 -12.71
CA PHE A 23 -6.78 11.22 -12.07
C PHE A 23 -5.98 12.26 -12.86
N LYS A 24 -6.32 13.54 -12.68
CA LYS A 24 -5.67 14.65 -13.34
C LYS A 24 -5.16 15.64 -12.29
N ILE A 25 -3.93 16.08 -12.46
CA ILE A 25 -3.34 17.19 -11.69
C ILE A 25 -3.34 18.42 -12.59
N PRO A 26 -3.85 19.58 -12.14
CA PRO A 26 -3.84 20.81 -12.94
C PRO A 26 -2.43 21.19 -13.40
N GLU A 27 -2.31 21.74 -14.61
CA GLU A 27 -1.03 22.24 -15.13
C GLU A 27 -0.45 23.35 -14.25
N THR A 28 -1.30 24.12 -13.57
CA THR A 28 -0.91 25.17 -12.62
C THR A 28 -0.12 24.65 -11.40
N ASP A 29 -0.12 23.34 -11.16
CA ASP A 29 0.55 22.71 -10.03
C ASP A 29 1.90 22.06 -10.41
N TRP A 30 2.44 22.36 -11.60
CA TRP A 30 3.67 21.76 -12.13
C TRP A 30 4.91 21.94 -11.24
N ASP A 31 4.93 22.97 -10.38
CA ASP A 31 6.03 23.29 -9.47
C ASP A 31 5.86 22.67 -8.07
N LYS A 32 4.73 22.00 -7.82
CA LYS A 32 4.42 21.32 -6.55
C LYS A 32 4.95 19.90 -6.52
N LYS A 33 5.23 19.42 -5.30
CA LYS A 33 5.49 18.01 -5.06
C LYS A 33 4.17 17.28 -4.85
N VAL A 34 3.99 16.14 -5.50
CA VAL A 34 2.77 15.34 -5.36
C VAL A 34 3.15 13.97 -4.82
N PHE A 35 2.56 13.60 -3.68
CA PHE A 35 2.78 12.30 -3.05
C PHE A 35 1.48 11.51 -3.00
N ILE A 36 1.62 10.20 -3.03
CA ILE A 36 0.55 9.27 -2.67
C ILE A 36 0.86 8.64 -1.32
N GLU A 37 -0.14 8.56 -0.47
CA GLU A 37 -0.08 7.90 0.83
C GLU A 37 -1.16 6.83 0.91
N PHE A 38 -0.75 5.62 1.27
CA PHE A 38 -1.65 4.52 1.61
C PHE A 38 -1.58 4.33 3.11
N GLU A 39 -2.71 4.47 3.81
CA GLU A 39 -2.76 4.16 5.24
C GLU A 39 -2.42 2.68 5.47
N SER A 40 -2.95 1.76 4.66
CA SER A 40 -2.56 0.35 4.61
C SER A 40 -3.13 -0.37 3.38
N VAL A 41 -2.41 -1.39 2.91
CA VAL A 41 -2.84 -2.32 1.86
C VAL A 41 -2.47 -3.73 2.28
N ARG A 42 -3.42 -4.67 2.24
CA ARG A 42 -3.23 -6.04 2.72
C ARG A 42 -2.99 -7.02 1.55
N GLN A 43 -1.90 -7.79 1.50
CA GLN A 43 -0.72 -7.78 2.37
C GLN A 43 0.49 -7.13 1.70
N ILE A 44 0.75 -7.51 0.45
CA ILE A 44 1.86 -7.02 -0.35
C ILE A 44 1.30 -6.09 -1.41
N ALA A 45 1.80 -4.86 -1.46
CA ALA A 45 1.41 -3.85 -2.44
C ALA A 45 2.61 -3.45 -3.29
N ASP A 46 2.51 -3.64 -4.61
CA ASP A 46 3.40 -3.06 -5.60
C ASP A 46 2.68 -1.87 -6.26
N VAL A 47 3.27 -0.68 -6.21
CA VAL A 47 2.64 0.57 -6.68
C VAL A 47 3.30 1.08 -7.95
N TYR A 48 2.48 1.57 -8.87
CA TYR A 48 2.89 2.08 -10.18
C TYR A 48 2.18 3.40 -10.49
N ILE A 49 2.88 4.31 -11.17
CA ILE A 49 2.31 5.53 -11.74
C ILE A 49 2.66 5.59 -13.23
N ASN A 50 1.65 5.75 -14.09
CA ASN A 50 1.84 5.82 -15.55
C ASN A 50 2.67 4.65 -16.12
N GLY A 51 2.53 3.46 -15.53
CA GLY A 51 3.28 2.25 -15.90
C GLY A 51 4.67 2.13 -15.25
N ILE A 52 5.15 3.16 -14.55
CA ILE A 52 6.46 3.16 -13.86
C ILE A 52 6.29 2.60 -12.45
N TYR A 53 7.08 1.60 -12.10
CA TYR A 53 7.10 0.99 -10.77
C TYR A 53 7.77 1.91 -9.75
N LEU A 54 7.07 2.20 -8.65
CA LEU A 54 7.54 3.07 -7.57
C LEU A 54 8.18 2.30 -6.42
N GLY A 55 7.67 1.09 -6.13
CA GLY A 55 8.15 0.29 -5.02
C GLY A 55 7.11 -0.64 -4.44
N LYS A 56 7.52 -1.33 -3.39
CA LYS A 56 6.75 -2.36 -2.71
C LYS A 56 6.67 -2.11 -1.22
N ASN A 57 5.51 -2.36 -0.63
CA ASN A 57 5.33 -2.47 0.81
C ASN A 57 4.77 -3.86 1.15
N GLN A 58 5.31 -4.49 2.20
CA GLN A 58 4.91 -5.84 2.63
C GLN A 58 4.34 -5.86 4.06
N THR A 59 4.18 -4.69 4.69
CA THR A 59 3.80 -4.61 6.10
C THR A 59 2.36 -5.05 6.31
N GLY A 60 1.45 -4.68 5.41
CA GLY A 60 0.03 -5.03 5.48
C GLY A 60 -0.80 -4.13 6.39
N PHE A 61 -0.19 -3.28 7.22
CA PHE A 61 -0.88 -2.48 8.24
C PHE A 61 -0.17 -1.18 8.66
N ILE A 62 1.02 -0.88 8.11
CA ILE A 62 1.76 0.37 8.37
C ILE A 62 1.58 1.30 7.17
N PRO A 63 1.36 2.62 7.38
CA PRO A 63 1.31 3.59 6.30
C PRO A 63 2.59 3.62 5.47
N PHE A 64 2.44 3.88 4.16
CA PHE A 64 3.56 4.07 3.25
C PHE A 64 3.18 5.01 2.11
N GLY A 65 4.16 5.62 1.46
CA GLY A 65 3.93 6.55 0.36
C GLY A 65 5.11 6.68 -0.58
N PHE A 66 4.85 7.34 -1.71
CA PHE A 66 5.82 7.55 -2.79
C PHE A 66 5.70 8.96 -3.38
N ASP A 67 6.83 9.55 -3.80
CA ASP A 67 6.85 10.78 -4.60
C ASP A 67 6.42 10.45 -6.04
N LEU A 68 5.28 10.99 -6.46
CA LEU A 68 4.76 10.81 -7.82
C LEU A 68 5.34 11.81 -8.81
N THR A 69 5.83 12.95 -8.31
CA THR A 69 6.21 14.14 -9.10
C THR A 69 7.06 13.83 -10.33
N PRO A 70 8.11 12.98 -10.25
CA PRO A 70 8.99 12.72 -11.40
C PRO A 70 8.30 12.02 -12.59
N HIS A 71 7.09 11.50 -12.38
CA HIS A 71 6.40 10.63 -13.33
C HIS A 71 5.00 11.14 -13.70
N LEU A 72 4.58 12.29 -13.17
CA LEU A 72 3.29 12.89 -13.46
C LEU A 72 3.30 13.62 -14.81
N LYS A 73 2.17 13.55 -15.49
CA LYS A 73 1.84 14.36 -16.66
C LYS A 73 0.85 15.43 -16.23
N PHE A 74 1.34 16.63 -15.92
CA PHE A 74 0.50 17.74 -15.49
C PHE A 74 -0.41 18.19 -16.63
N GLY A 75 -1.68 18.50 -16.33
CA GLY A 75 -2.68 18.84 -17.35
C GLY A 75 -3.26 17.63 -18.11
N GLU A 76 -2.74 16.42 -17.91
CA GLU A 76 -3.16 15.20 -18.60
C GLU A 76 -3.73 14.14 -17.64
N ASP A 77 -4.25 13.05 -18.21
CA ASP A 77 -4.69 11.88 -17.47
C ASP A 77 -3.49 11.08 -16.95
N ASN A 78 -3.49 10.81 -15.65
CA ASN A 78 -2.51 10.00 -14.96
C ASN A 78 -3.19 8.74 -14.40
N VAL A 79 -2.48 7.62 -14.43
CA VAL A 79 -3.01 6.34 -13.95
C VAL A 79 -2.12 5.80 -12.85
N ILE A 80 -2.67 5.72 -11.64
CA ILE A 80 -2.07 4.92 -10.57
C ILE A 80 -2.57 3.49 -10.70
N ALA A 81 -1.68 2.52 -10.58
CA ALA A 81 -2.01 1.10 -10.49
C ALA A 81 -1.38 0.51 -9.23
N VAL A 82 -2.13 -0.35 -8.54
CA VAL A 82 -1.68 -1.04 -7.34
C VAL A 82 -1.96 -2.52 -7.51
N LYS A 83 -0.91 -3.32 -7.58
CA LYS A 83 -0.99 -4.78 -7.54
C LYS A 83 -0.94 -5.20 -6.09
N VAL A 84 -1.91 -5.99 -5.66
CA VAL A 84 -2.04 -6.44 -4.27
C VAL A 84 -2.07 -7.95 -4.20
N ASN A 85 -1.31 -8.55 -3.30
CA ASN A 85 -1.33 -9.98 -3.02
C ASN A 85 -1.59 -10.25 -1.54
N ASN A 86 -2.51 -11.15 -1.22
CA ASN A 86 -2.86 -11.56 0.15
C ASN A 86 -2.57 -13.05 0.43
N GLU A 87 -1.71 -13.69 -0.37
CA GLU A 87 -1.31 -15.07 -0.11
C GLU A 87 -0.51 -15.18 1.20
N ARG A 88 -0.61 -16.36 1.82
CA ARG A 88 0.15 -16.76 3.01
C ARG A 88 0.33 -18.27 3.02
N GLY A 89 1.37 -18.76 3.68
CA GLY A 89 1.57 -20.20 3.86
C GLY A 89 0.46 -20.81 4.73
N ASP A 90 0.05 -22.04 4.44
CA ASP A 90 -1.10 -22.69 5.09
C ASP A 90 -0.91 -22.95 6.59
N HIS A 91 0.32 -23.08 7.04
CA HIS A 91 0.63 -23.32 8.44
C HIS A 91 1.28 -22.08 9.06
N PHE A 92 0.64 -21.49 10.08
CA PHE A 92 1.08 -20.24 10.69
C PHE A 92 2.54 -20.25 11.21
N ARG A 93 3.01 -21.38 11.75
CA ARG A 93 4.42 -21.54 12.18
C ARG A 93 5.44 -21.68 11.03
N LYS A 94 4.97 -21.81 9.78
CA LYS A 94 5.78 -21.97 8.56
C LYS A 94 5.41 -20.91 7.51
N ASN A 95 5.06 -19.70 7.95
CA ASN A 95 4.61 -18.60 7.10
C ASN A 95 5.67 -17.49 6.96
N PHE A 96 6.86 -17.84 6.50
CA PHE A 96 7.96 -16.86 6.35
C PHE A 96 7.90 -16.16 4.98
N PRO A 97 8.37 -14.90 4.87
CA PRO A 97 8.91 -14.05 5.94
C PRO A 97 7.83 -13.28 6.72
N LEU A 98 6.62 -13.14 6.17
CA LEU A 98 5.54 -12.33 6.74
C LEU A 98 4.72 -13.12 7.77
N VAL A 99 5.37 -13.57 8.84
CA VAL A 99 4.77 -14.50 9.83
C VAL A 99 3.48 -13.99 10.46
N TRP A 100 3.30 -12.68 10.52
CA TRP A 100 2.09 -12.04 11.01
C TRP A 100 0.89 -12.13 10.05
N ASN A 101 1.13 -12.35 8.76
CA ASN A 101 0.09 -12.42 7.74
C ASN A 101 -0.59 -13.79 7.74
N HIS A 102 -1.41 -14.08 8.75
CA HIS A 102 -2.15 -15.34 8.83
C HIS A 102 -3.45 -15.16 9.60
N GLU A 103 -4.53 -15.80 9.12
CA GLU A 103 -5.86 -15.76 9.72
C GLU A 103 -5.92 -16.32 11.15
N HIS A 104 -4.88 -17.04 11.59
CA HIS A 104 -4.75 -17.52 12.96
C HIS A 104 -4.83 -16.37 13.97
N TRP A 105 -4.36 -15.17 13.58
CA TRP A 105 -4.52 -13.93 14.36
C TRP A 105 -5.16 -12.79 13.55
N HIS A 106 -4.92 -12.74 12.24
CA HIS A 106 -5.30 -11.63 11.36
C HIS A 106 -5.98 -12.15 10.09
N PRO A 107 -7.32 -12.26 10.04
CA PRO A 107 -8.07 -12.68 8.86
C PRO A 107 -7.51 -12.03 7.59
N THR A 108 -7.30 -12.81 6.53
CA THR A 108 -6.46 -12.41 5.39
C THR A 108 -7.26 -11.63 4.34
N HIS A 109 -8.11 -10.71 4.79
CA HIS A 109 -8.95 -9.85 3.95
C HIS A 109 -8.04 -8.91 3.12
N GLY A 110 -7.80 -9.29 1.87
CA GLY A 110 -6.88 -8.58 0.98
C GLY A 110 -7.44 -7.28 0.41
N GLY A 111 -6.56 -6.43 -0.10
CA GLY A 111 -6.92 -5.20 -0.82
C GLY A 111 -6.52 -3.91 -0.10
N ILE A 112 -6.99 -2.79 -0.65
CA ILE A 112 -6.77 -1.45 -0.08
C ILE A 112 -7.89 -1.19 0.94
N TYR A 113 -7.69 -1.67 2.17
CA TYR A 113 -8.73 -1.72 3.21
C TYR A 113 -8.75 -0.48 4.13
N ARG A 114 -7.86 0.49 3.91
CA ARG A 114 -7.79 1.79 4.59
C ARG A 114 -7.70 2.94 3.56
N ASN A 115 -7.65 4.18 4.04
CA ASN A 115 -7.71 5.34 3.14
C ASN A 115 -6.47 5.47 2.26
N VAL A 116 -6.66 6.16 1.13
CA VAL A 116 -5.59 6.56 0.21
C VAL A 116 -5.71 8.06 -0.02
N PHE A 117 -4.61 8.78 0.19
CA PHE A 117 -4.53 10.22 -0.01
C PHE A 117 -3.58 10.54 -1.15
N CYS A 118 -3.97 11.49 -2.00
CA CYS A 118 -3.10 12.12 -2.98
C CYS A 118 -2.92 13.57 -2.54
N ILE A 119 -1.70 13.93 -2.13
CA ILE A 119 -1.46 15.19 -1.45
C ILE A 119 -0.47 16.03 -2.26
N PRO A 120 -0.93 17.14 -2.88
CA PRO A 120 -0.05 18.14 -3.46
C PRO A 120 0.51 19.04 -2.35
N TRP A 121 1.83 19.19 -2.30
CA TRP A 121 2.54 20.04 -1.35
C TRP A 121 3.30 21.14 -2.07
N THR A 122 3.26 22.34 -1.51
CA THR A 122 4.20 23.41 -1.83
C THR A 122 5.59 23.06 -1.32
N ARG A 123 6.63 23.52 -2.03
CA ARG A 123 8.04 23.10 -1.99
C ARG A 123 8.75 23.13 -0.60
N PHE A 124 8.09 23.55 0.48
CA PHE A 124 8.64 23.63 1.82
C PHE A 124 7.76 22.89 2.83
N MET A 125 8.10 21.63 3.15
CA MET A 125 7.60 20.98 4.35
C MET A 125 8.59 19.94 4.90
N LEU A 126 8.74 19.91 6.22
CA LEU A 126 9.48 18.90 6.99
C LEU A 126 8.79 17.54 6.88
N HIS A 127 9.46 16.57 6.27
CA HIS A 127 9.10 15.16 6.37
C HIS A 127 9.70 14.62 7.67
N TYR A 128 8.83 14.19 8.60
CA TYR A 128 9.19 13.60 9.90
C TYR A 128 9.80 14.57 10.91
N LEU A 129 8.98 15.04 11.85
CA LEU A 129 9.45 15.78 13.01
C LEU A 129 10.08 14.78 13.99
N PHE A 130 11.39 14.57 13.90
CA PHE A 130 12.12 13.91 14.98
C PHE A 130 12.43 14.97 16.04
N THR A 131 11.72 14.92 17.18
CA THR A 131 12.19 15.61 18.38
C THR A 131 13.34 14.78 18.94
N ILE A 132 14.57 15.29 18.83
CA ILE A 132 15.71 14.80 19.61
C ILE A 132 15.43 15.25 21.05
N ILE A 133 15.22 14.29 21.96
CA ILE A 133 15.30 14.49 23.42
C ILE A 133 16.69 14.06 23.89
#